data_AF-A0A7R9H598-F1
#
_entry.id   AF-A0A7R9H598-F1
#
_cell.length_a   1.000
_cell.length_b   1.000
_cell.length_c   1.000
_cell.angle_alpha   90.00
_cell.angle_beta   90.00
_cell.angle_gamma   90.00
#
_symmetry.space_group_name_H-M   'P 1'
#
loop_
_entity.id
_entity.type
_entity.pdbx_description
1 polymer ?
#
loop_
_entity_poly.entity_id
_entity_poly.type
_entity_poly.pdbx_seq_one_letter_code
_entity_poly.pdbx_strand_id
1 'polypeptide(L)'
;MLFAIFKPFLSEKLRNRVHFHGTDWKSFHTYIVADSLPLQYGGLMDIPENTGPKLHELLCRFKDEFEERNKHGYTKKSKVNNVS
;
A
#
# COMPACT_ATOMS: atom_id res chain seq x y z
N MET A 1 -3.67 -7.54 18.50
CA MET A 1 -2.33 -7.72 19.13
C MET A 1 -1.17 -7.34 18.19
N LEU A 2 -1.15 -7.77 16.92
CA LEU A 2 -0.04 -7.48 15.99
C LEU A 2 0.22 -5.98 15.75
N PHE A 3 -0.83 -5.16 15.59
CA PHE A 3 -0.66 -3.71 15.37
C PHE A 3 0.07 -2.99 16.51
N ALA A 4 -0.06 -3.46 17.75
CA ALA A 4 0.61 -2.86 18.90
C ALA A 4 2.14 -2.97 18.82
N ILE A 5 2.65 -4.02 18.16
CA ILE A 5 4.09 -4.24 17.92
C ILE A 5 4.62 -3.24 16.89
N PHE A 6 3.82 -2.91 15.87
CA PHE A 6 4.20 -1.96 14.82
C PHE A 6 3.96 -0.50 15.20
N LYS A 7 3.08 -0.23 16.19
CA LYS A 7 2.74 1.10 16.69
C LYS A 7 3.94 2.03 16.97
N PRO A 8 5.05 1.60 17.60
CA PRO A 8 6.20 2.49 17.86
C PRO A 8 6.91 2.97 16.59
N PHE A 9 6.78 2.26 15.46
CA PHE A 9 7.42 2.62 14.19
C PHE A 9 6.57 3.54 13.31
N LEU A 10 5.30 3.77 13.69
CA LEU A 10 4.37 4.59 12.92
C LEU A 10 4.40 6.04 13.43
N SER A 11 4.50 7.00 12.50
CA SER A 11 4.31 8.41 12.83
C SER A 11 2.90 8.65 13.37
N GLU A 12 2.71 9.71 14.17
CA GLU A 12 1.38 10.09 14.68
C GLU A 12 0.39 10.33 13.54
N LYS A 13 0.84 10.99 12.46
CA LYS A 13 0.06 11.20 11.24
C LYS A 13 -0.42 9.90 10.60
N LEU A 14 0.44 8.87 10.54
CA LEU A 14 0.06 7.58 9.96
C LEU A 14 -0.86 6.81 10.91
N ARG A 15 -0.61 6.86 12.21
CA ARG A 15 -1.49 6.27 13.24
C ARG A 15 -2.91 6.81 13.15
N ASN A 16 -3.08 8.11 12.95
CA ASN A 16 -4.40 8.74 12.83
C ASN A 16 -5.14 8.40 11.53
N ARG A 17 -4.47 7.79 10.54
CA ARG A 17 -5.08 7.36 9.26
C ARG A 17 -5.45 5.88 9.22
N VAL A 18 -5.11 5.11 10.26
CA VAL A 18 -5.46 3.69 10.36
C VAL A 18 -6.76 3.57 11.15
N HIS A 19 -7.83 3.15 10.47
CA HIS A 19 -9.15 2.94 11.06
C HIS A 19 -9.42 1.44 11.21
N PHE A 20 -9.84 1.00 12.40
CA PHE A 20 -10.20 -0.39 12.68
C PHE A 20 -11.71 -0.51 12.83
N HIS A 21 -12.37 -1.09 11.82
CA HIS A 21 -13.83 -1.27 11.81
C HIS A 21 -14.28 -2.65 12.31
N GLY A 22 -13.40 -3.65 12.31
CA GLY A 22 -13.72 -5.00 12.77
C GLY A 22 -14.84 -5.63 11.93
N THR A 23 -15.98 -5.92 12.55
CA THR A 23 -17.18 -6.45 11.89
C THR A 23 -18.22 -5.38 11.56
N ASP A 24 -17.96 -4.11 11.87
CA ASP A 24 -18.87 -3.00 11.61
C ASP A 24 -18.68 -2.43 10.19
N TRP A 25 -19.39 -3.00 9.23
CA TRP A 25 -19.42 -2.54 7.85
C TRP A 25 -20.06 -1.16 7.67
N LYS A 26 -20.96 -0.74 8.57
CA LYS A 26 -21.62 0.57 8.45
C LYS A 26 -20.60 1.69 8.70
N SER A 27 -19.81 1.56 9.76
CA SER A 27 -18.71 2.48 10.05
C SER A 27 -17.68 2.51 8.91
N PHE A 28 -17.35 1.36 8.33
CA PHE A 28 -16.45 1.28 7.18
C PHE A 28 -16.98 2.02 5.95
N HIS A 29 -18.27 1.88 5.63
CA HIS A 29 -18.88 2.55 4.49
C HIS A 29 -19.03 4.07 4.62
N THR A 30 -18.79 4.64 5.82
CA THR A 30 -18.65 6.10 5.97
C THR A 30 -17.36 6.65 5.36
N TYR A 31 -16.32 5.81 5.22
CA TYR A 31 -15.03 6.18 4.64
C TYR A 31 -14.91 5.75 3.17
N ILE A 32 -15.59 4.68 2.76
CA ILE A 32 -15.51 4.11 1.41
C ILE A 32 -16.91 3.76 0.89
N VAL A 33 -17.26 4.28 -0.28
CA VAL A 33 -18.56 4.04 -0.93
C VAL A 33 -18.68 2.58 -1.36
N ALA A 34 -19.83 1.95 -1.09
CA ALA A 34 -20.10 0.54 -1.37
C ALA A 34 -19.93 0.18 -2.86
N ASP A 35 -20.32 1.08 -3.77
CA ASP A 35 -20.23 0.88 -5.23
C ASP A 35 -18.78 0.71 -5.73
N SER A 36 -17.80 1.17 -4.95
CA SER A 36 -16.38 1.06 -5.29
C SER A 36 -15.73 -0.26 -4.85
N LEU A 37 -16.48 -1.11 -4.14
CA LEU A 37 -15.97 -2.32 -3.51
C LEU A 37 -16.58 -3.58 -4.12
N PRO A 38 -15.82 -4.68 -4.19
CA PRO A 38 -16.35 -6.01 -4.47
C PRO A 38 -17.44 -6.45 -3.48
N LEU A 39 -18.36 -7.30 -3.96
CA LEU A 39 -19.43 -7.90 -3.13
C LEU A 39 -18.91 -8.57 -1.85
N GLN A 40 -17.77 -9.26 -1.91
CA GLN A 40 -17.16 -9.95 -0.75
C GLN A 40 -16.72 -9.02 0.39
N TYR A 41 -16.61 -7.72 0.12
CA TYR A 41 -16.28 -6.68 1.11
C TYR A 41 -17.48 -5.77 1.42
N GLY A 42 -18.71 -6.24 1.18
CA GLY A 42 -19.94 -5.48 1.43
C GLY A 42 -20.24 -4.42 0.36
N GLY A 43 -19.54 -4.44 -0.77
CA GLY A 43 -19.80 -3.51 -1.88
C GLY A 43 -20.85 -4.00 -2.86
N LEU A 44 -20.99 -3.28 -3.98
CA LEU A 44 -21.93 -3.60 -5.07
C LEU A 44 -21.24 -4.02 -6.37
N MET A 45 -19.90 -4.00 -6.41
CA MET A 45 -19.16 -4.30 -7.64
C MET A 45 -19.03 -5.80 -7.86
N ASP A 46 -19.51 -6.26 -9.01
CA ASP A 46 -19.33 -7.63 -9.47
C ASP A 46 -17.96 -7.74 -10.19
N ILE A 47 -16.95 -8.19 -9.44
CA ILE A 47 -15.58 -8.40 -9.93
C ILE A 47 -15.22 -9.87 -9.71
N PRO A 48 -14.54 -10.53 -10.67
CA PRO A 48 -14.02 -11.87 -10.45
C PRO A 48 -13.11 -11.94 -9.21
N GLU A 49 -13.31 -12.99 -8.41
CA GLU A 49 -12.61 -13.21 -7.14
C GLU A 49 -11.08 -13.23 -7.28
N ASN A 50 -10.58 -13.71 -8.43
CA ASN A 50 -9.14 -13.79 -8.71
C ASN A 50 -8.62 -12.60 -9.53
N THR A 51 -8.46 -11.45 -8.88
CA THR A 51 -7.82 -10.26 -9.47
C THR A 51 -6.29 -10.32 -9.49
N GLY A 52 -5.68 -11.33 -8.85
CA GLY A 52 -4.23 -11.46 -8.69
C GLY A 52 -3.44 -11.49 -10.00
N PRO A 53 -3.80 -12.33 -10.99
CA PRO A 53 -3.14 -12.34 -12.30
C PRO A 53 -3.24 -11.00 -13.03
N LYS A 54 -4.37 -10.30 -12.91
CA LYS A 54 -4.56 -9.00 -13.55
C LYS A 54 -3.70 -7.92 -12.89
N LEU A 55 -3.60 -7.94 -11.56
CA LEU A 55 -2.67 -7.09 -10.82
C LEU A 55 -1.22 -7.39 -11.20
N HIS A 56 -0.87 -8.67 -11.33
CA HIS A 56 0.48 -9.08 -11.76
C HIS A 56 0.82 -8.55 -13.16
N GLU A 57 -0.07 -8.72 -14.13
CA GLU A 57 0.08 -8.17 -15.49
C GLU A 57 0.28 -6.65 -15.45
N LEU A 58 -0.53 -5.94 -14.66
CA LEU A 58 -0.43 -4.48 -14.48
C LEU A 58 0.92 -4.08 -13.89
N LEU A 59 1.38 -4.75 -12.83
CA LEU A 59 2.67 -4.47 -12.19
C LEU A 59 3.83 -4.73 -13.17
N CYS A 60 3.79 -5.84 -13.91
CA CYS A 60 4.80 -6.18 -14.91
C CYS A 60 4.89 -5.13 -16.03
N ARG A 61 3.77 -4.49 -16.39
CA ARG A 61 3.77 -3.40 -17.39
C ARG A 61 4.66 -2.21 -16.99
N PHE A 62 4.80 -1.94 -15.70
CA PHE A 62 5.62 -0.83 -15.19
C PHE A 62 7.01 -1.27 -14.73
N LYS A 63 7.39 -2.53 -14.98
CA LYS A 63 8.66 -3.09 -14.50
C LYS A 63 9.87 -2.31 -15.03
N ASP A 64 9.91 -2.04 -16.32
CA ASP A 64 11.06 -1.35 -16.94
C ASP A 64 11.21 0.08 -16.40
N GLU A 65 10.09 0.81 -16.23
CA GLU A 65 10.09 2.14 -15.61
C GLU A 65 10.54 2.09 -14.14
N PHE A 66 10.10 1.07 -13.41
CA PHE A 66 10.51 0.87 -12.02
C PHE A 66 12.02 0.59 -11.92
N GLU A 67 12.55 -0.27 -12.77
CA GLU A 67 13.98 -0.58 -12.83
C GLU A 67 14.82 0.64 -13.22
N GLU A 68 14.36 1.43 -14.20
CA GLU A 68 15.03 2.67 -14.58
C GLU A 68 15.02 3.69 -13.43
N ARG A 69 13.88 3.91 -12.76
CA ARG A 69 13.82 4.79 -11.59
C ARG A 69 14.70 4.31 -10.45
N ASN A 70 14.86 3.00 -10.27
CA ASN A 70 15.72 2.44 -9.23
C ASN A 70 17.22 2.70 -9.45
N LYS A 71 17.63 3.10 -10.66
CA LYS A 71 19.02 3.53 -10.94
C LYS A 71 19.31 4.93 -10.40
N HIS A 72 18.26 5.71 -10.10
CA HIS A 72 18.34 7.10 -9.65
C HIS A 72 17.92 7.21 -8.19
N GLY A 73 18.65 7.99 -7.37
CA GLY A 73 18.35 8.15 -5.94
C GLY A 73 19.60 8.42 -5.11
N TYR A 74 19.54 8.12 -3.81
CA TYR A 74 20.70 8.23 -2.91
C TYR A 74 21.71 7.12 -3.21
N THR A 75 22.47 7.27 -4.30
CA THR A 75 23.67 6.47 -4.51
C THR A 75 24.65 6.76 -3.37
N LYS A 76 25.26 5.72 -2.81
CA LYS A 76 26.29 5.86 -1.77
C LYS A 76 27.29 6.90 -2.26
N LYS A 77 27.41 8.05 -1.56
CA LYS A 77 28.55 8.94 -1.75
C LYS A 77 29.79 8.07 -1.51
N SER A 78 30.56 7.81 -2.57
CA SER A 78 31.89 7.23 -2.38
C SER A 78 32.61 8.17 -1.41
N LYS A 79 33.15 7.62 -0.33
CA LYS A 79 34.06 8.38 0.52
C LYS A 79 35.24 8.72 -0.38
N VAL A 80 35.29 9.95 -0.89
CA VAL A 80 36.51 10.51 -1.47
C VAL A 80 37.49 10.56 -0.31
N ASN A 81 38.40 9.60 -0.28
CA ASN A 81 39.53 9.59 0.63
C ASN A 81 40.43 10.78 0.25
N ASN A 82 40.24 11.91 0.92
CA ASN A 82 41.25 12.96 0.93
C ASN A 82 42.37 12.49 1.86
N VAL A 83 43.40 11.93 1.25
CA VAL A 83 44.73 11.76 1.85
C VAL A 83 45.39 13.14 1.88
N SER A 84 45.79 13.58 3.07
CA SER A 84 46.88 14.55 3.30
C SER A 84 47.47 14.26 4.68
#